data_AF-A0A924XL62-F1
#
_entry.id   AF-A0A924XL62-F1
#
_cell.length_a   1.000
_cell.length_b   1.000
_cell.length_c   1.000
_cell.angle_alpha   90.00
_cell.angle_beta   90.00
_cell.angle_gamma   90.00
#
_symmetry.space_group_name_H-M   'P 1'
#
loop_
_entity.id
_entity.type
_entity.pdbx_description
1 polymer ?
#
loop_
_entity_poly.entity_id
_entity_poly.type
_entity_poly.pdbx_seq_one_letter_code
_entity_poly.pdbx_strand_id
1 'polypeptide(L)'
;MNAIVTIDFWKTIAKSHPDYKKARTRYWFDNWGEPNGFSFEQAEQIVRDVERFCDFSNETNGTQISQNQAVSLILWRLGYIDSKKFNTEIYAKIDDDLDALLQEFPIQFCDDEINDSLINLARYFRLILVSNTSFIRGEQLTKWLKQNEIHQLFTGLVYSDVTGFSKPNPNGFLRSFTARFIEKIAAHIGDNPHSDGEFAANINTKFVHVNTNGVSLRDAAEVLIKNVEGVPEIVGKETFEVKRFVAHQIYDINVLSFSPESYSQFKHGSKEVARRFGFDLADKFIASNEFRHIVELSQDKQLVVSPSPYNYVPTATYAMKDYFVSRLNRELVSLELSPLQEAKIHRTNSYNQDYGEMSMSQRENAISSDEFYIDKLFVKDKFVLFLDDIRITGAHERRVLQMIEKFGLECKYLFLYYAGLESFAAPQFENFMNYAFVKSIKDIDWIIKNHDFVFNTRVVKYILKAESVDFIEFINNQTVAFRENLHRYALGNKYHKLPEFQVNLSYLEKTLDSENNLTQLDFSNKLTLNSLN
;
A
#
# COMPACT_ATOMS: atom_id res chain seq x y z
N MET A 1 3.27 12.58 -37.08
CA MET A 1 2.33 11.63 -36.43
C MET A 1 3.15 10.61 -35.67
N ASN A 2 3.02 10.52 -34.35
CA ASN A 2 3.95 9.75 -33.51
C ASN A 2 3.37 9.29 -32.17
N ALA A 3 2.05 9.31 -31.97
CA ALA A 3 1.42 8.85 -30.73
C ALA A 3 1.40 7.31 -30.67
N ILE A 4 1.59 6.78 -29.47
CA ILE A 4 1.67 5.35 -29.19
C ILE A 4 0.49 4.96 -28.31
N VAL A 5 -0.12 3.82 -28.61
CA VAL A 5 -1.13 3.21 -27.74
C VAL A 5 -0.58 1.87 -27.29
N THR A 6 -0.53 1.68 -25.97
CA THR A 6 -0.22 0.37 -25.39
C THR A 6 -1.52 -0.38 -25.12
N ILE A 7 -1.55 -1.69 -25.35
CA ILE A 7 -2.78 -2.49 -25.28
C ILE A 7 -2.49 -3.76 -24.48
N ASP A 8 -3.37 -4.10 -23.56
CA ASP A 8 -3.38 -5.40 -22.89
C ASP A 8 -3.86 -6.53 -23.82
N PHE A 9 -3.53 -7.78 -23.49
CA PHE A 9 -3.97 -8.94 -24.26
C PHE A 9 -5.26 -9.57 -23.72
N TRP A 10 -5.30 -9.91 -22.43
CA TRP A 10 -6.32 -10.79 -21.86
C TRP A 10 -7.60 -10.03 -21.55
N LYS A 11 -8.74 -10.53 -22.01
CA LYS A 11 -10.06 -9.86 -21.92
C LYS A 11 -10.13 -8.48 -22.58
N THR A 12 -9.03 -8.01 -23.16
CA THR A 12 -8.91 -6.80 -24.00
C THR A 12 -8.95 -7.16 -25.48
N ILE A 13 -8.05 -8.05 -25.93
CA ILE A 13 -7.99 -8.56 -27.31
C ILE A 13 -8.59 -9.96 -27.38
N ALA A 14 -8.22 -10.80 -26.43
CA ALA A 14 -8.52 -12.23 -26.49
C ALA A 14 -8.80 -12.83 -25.10
N LYS A 15 -9.46 -13.97 -25.09
CA LYS A 15 -9.81 -14.76 -23.91
C LYS A 15 -9.40 -16.21 -24.10
N SER A 16 -9.12 -16.91 -23.01
CA SER A 16 -8.88 -18.35 -23.06
C SER A 16 -10.15 -19.08 -23.50
N HIS A 17 -10.00 -20.20 -24.20
CA HIS A 17 -11.12 -21.11 -24.44
C HIS A 17 -11.82 -21.47 -23.11
N PRO A 18 -13.16 -21.48 -23.04
CA PRO A 18 -13.90 -21.77 -21.81
C PRO A 18 -13.48 -23.07 -21.12
N ASP A 19 -13.19 -24.11 -21.92
CA ASP A 19 -12.80 -25.42 -21.43
C ASP A 19 -11.30 -25.61 -21.15
N TYR A 20 -10.43 -24.69 -21.59
CA TYR A 20 -8.98 -24.87 -21.48
C TYR A 20 -8.52 -25.05 -20.03
N LYS A 21 -9.10 -24.27 -19.10
CA LYS A 21 -8.76 -24.38 -17.67
C LYS A 21 -9.09 -25.76 -17.11
N LYS A 22 -10.24 -26.31 -17.47
CA LYS A 22 -10.68 -27.64 -17.04
C LYS A 22 -9.82 -28.73 -17.67
N ALA A 23 -9.51 -28.61 -18.96
CA ALA A 23 -8.60 -29.51 -19.67
C ALA A 23 -7.21 -29.51 -19.03
N ARG A 24 -6.66 -28.35 -18.69
CA ARG A 24 -5.36 -28.24 -18.03
C ARG A 24 -5.36 -28.89 -16.64
N THR A 25 -6.41 -28.70 -15.86
CA THR A 25 -6.55 -29.39 -14.56
C THR A 25 -6.61 -30.91 -14.75
N ARG A 26 -7.35 -31.39 -15.76
CA ARG A 26 -7.41 -32.81 -16.12
C ARG A 26 -6.04 -33.36 -16.50
N TYR A 27 -5.27 -32.63 -17.31
CA TYR A 27 -3.89 -32.98 -17.65
C TYR A 27 -3.03 -33.17 -16.39
N TRP A 28 -3.06 -32.24 -15.45
CA TRP A 28 -2.30 -32.34 -14.19
C TRP A 28 -2.71 -33.55 -13.36
N PHE A 29 -4.01 -33.81 -13.26
CA PHE A 29 -4.55 -34.94 -12.52
C PHE A 29 -4.17 -36.29 -13.15
N ASP A 30 -4.47 -36.51 -14.44
CA ASP A 30 -4.26 -37.80 -15.08
C ASP A 30 -2.77 -38.18 -15.12
N ASN A 31 -1.89 -37.20 -15.36
CA ASN A 31 -0.46 -37.47 -15.42
C ASN A 31 0.17 -37.59 -14.04
N TRP A 32 -0.09 -36.66 -13.12
CA TRP A 32 0.67 -36.56 -11.86
C TRP A 32 -0.17 -36.68 -10.59
N GLY A 33 -1.48 -36.42 -10.63
CA GLY A 33 -2.35 -36.54 -9.46
C GLY A 33 -2.75 -37.99 -9.17
N GLU A 34 -3.43 -38.63 -10.12
CA GLU A 34 -3.94 -40.00 -10.00
C GLU A 34 -2.82 -41.01 -9.69
N PRO A 35 -1.65 -40.98 -10.37
CA PRO A 35 -0.57 -41.91 -10.05
C PRO A 35 0.04 -41.71 -8.66
N ASN A 36 -0.15 -40.55 -8.03
CA ASN A 36 0.29 -40.25 -6.67
C ASN A 36 -0.85 -40.35 -5.63
N GLY A 37 -2.01 -40.91 -6.02
CA GLY A 37 -3.11 -41.21 -5.11
C GLY A 37 -3.98 -40.02 -4.72
N PHE A 38 -3.93 -38.92 -5.48
CA PHE A 38 -4.81 -37.77 -5.29
C PHE A 38 -6.16 -38.00 -5.97
N SER A 39 -7.22 -37.38 -5.44
CA SER A 39 -8.50 -37.25 -6.17
C SER A 39 -8.47 -36.07 -7.15
N PHE A 40 -9.41 -36.05 -8.11
CA PHE A 40 -9.52 -34.94 -9.06
C PHE A 40 -9.78 -33.61 -8.34
N GLU A 41 -10.62 -33.60 -7.31
CA GLU A 41 -10.94 -32.41 -6.51
C GLU A 41 -9.71 -31.88 -5.77
N GLN A 42 -8.86 -32.78 -5.26
CA GLN A 42 -7.61 -32.38 -4.61
C GLN A 42 -6.64 -31.76 -5.62
N ALA A 43 -6.48 -32.38 -6.80
CA ALA A 43 -5.63 -31.85 -7.86
C ALA A 43 -6.14 -30.50 -8.39
N GLU A 44 -7.46 -30.36 -8.59
CA GLU A 44 -8.10 -29.10 -8.97
C GLU A 44 -7.82 -28.00 -7.94
N GLN A 45 -7.98 -28.32 -6.66
CA GLN A 45 -7.71 -27.35 -5.59
C GLN A 45 -6.24 -26.92 -5.56
N ILE A 46 -5.30 -27.84 -5.77
CA ILE A 46 -3.87 -27.56 -5.85
C ILE A 46 -3.56 -26.62 -7.03
N VAL A 47 -4.03 -26.94 -8.24
CA VAL A 47 -3.80 -26.12 -9.44
C VAL A 47 -4.39 -24.72 -9.23
N ARG A 48 -5.61 -24.63 -8.70
CA ARG A 48 -6.29 -23.35 -8.41
C ARG A 48 -5.55 -22.51 -7.36
N ASP A 49 -4.96 -23.14 -6.35
CA ASP A 49 -4.16 -22.43 -5.35
C ASP A 49 -2.89 -21.84 -5.96
N VAL A 50 -2.21 -22.60 -6.84
CA VAL A 50 -0.99 -22.14 -7.51
C VAL A 50 -1.31 -21.01 -8.49
N GLU A 51 -2.40 -21.09 -9.24
CA GLU A 51 -2.90 -19.99 -10.07
C GLU A 51 -3.13 -18.73 -9.25
N ARG A 52 -3.88 -18.84 -8.14
CA ARG A 52 -4.14 -17.70 -7.25
C ARG A 52 -2.86 -17.13 -6.66
N PHE A 53 -1.85 -17.95 -6.40
CA PHE A 53 -0.54 -17.48 -5.95
C PHE A 53 0.20 -16.69 -7.04
N CYS A 54 0.13 -17.13 -8.30
CA CYS A 54 0.67 -16.39 -9.44
C CYS A 54 -0.06 -15.06 -9.63
N ASP A 55 -1.39 -15.06 -9.61
CA ASP A 55 -2.21 -13.86 -9.75
C ASP A 55 -1.92 -12.88 -8.60
N PHE A 56 -1.86 -13.37 -7.37
CA PHE A 56 -1.48 -12.58 -6.20
C PHE A 56 -0.09 -11.94 -6.35
N SER A 57 0.90 -12.69 -6.86
CA SER A 57 2.24 -12.16 -7.13
C SER A 57 2.23 -11.07 -8.21
N ASN A 58 1.49 -11.30 -9.30
CA ASN A 58 1.34 -10.34 -10.39
C ASN A 58 0.68 -9.05 -9.91
N GLU A 59 -0.43 -9.16 -9.20
CA GLU A 59 -1.23 -8.01 -8.76
C GLU A 59 -0.56 -7.27 -7.58
N THR A 60 -0.05 -7.98 -6.58
CA THR A 60 0.44 -7.34 -5.34
C THR A 60 1.86 -6.82 -5.48
N ASN A 61 2.72 -7.62 -6.10
CA ASN A 61 4.16 -7.35 -6.16
C ASN A 61 4.59 -6.92 -7.57
N GLY A 62 3.73 -7.04 -8.58
CA GLY A 62 4.12 -6.80 -9.98
C GLY A 62 5.28 -7.68 -10.43
N THR A 63 5.40 -8.86 -9.83
CA THR A 63 6.47 -9.84 -10.11
C THR A 63 5.92 -11.04 -10.83
N GLN A 64 6.63 -11.47 -11.87
CA GLN A 64 6.29 -12.67 -12.61
C GLN A 64 6.83 -13.92 -11.91
N ILE A 65 5.94 -14.86 -11.57
CA ILE A 65 6.34 -16.24 -11.26
C ILE A 65 6.59 -16.97 -12.58
N SER A 66 7.75 -17.58 -12.75
CA SER A 66 8.02 -18.31 -14.00
C SER A 66 7.13 -19.55 -14.11
N GLN A 67 6.80 -19.96 -15.34
CA GLN A 67 6.02 -21.18 -15.56
C GLN A 67 6.69 -22.39 -14.91
N ASN A 68 8.02 -22.50 -14.99
CA ASN A 68 8.77 -23.57 -14.35
C ASN A 68 8.57 -23.58 -12.83
N GLN A 69 8.58 -22.41 -12.16
CA GLN A 69 8.30 -22.33 -10.72
C GLN A 69 6.87 -22.77 -10.38
N ALA A 70 5.89 -22.35 -11.17
CA ALA A 70 4.50 -22.76 -10.99
C ALA A 70 4.33 -24.28 -11.20
N VAL A 71 4.95 -24.84 -12.24
CA VAL A 71 5.00 -26.28 -12.53
C VAL A 71 5.66 -27.05 -11.40
N SER A 72 6.82 -26.59 -10.90
CA SER A 72 7.48 -27.23 -9.75
C SER A 72 6.58 -27.27 -8.53
N LEU A 73 5.84 -26.19 -8.26
CA LEU A 73 4.95 -26.10 -7.11
C LEU A 73 3.75 -27.04 -7.23
N ILE A 74 3.15 -27.14 -8.43
CA ILE A 74 2.08 -28.10 -8.70
C ILE A 74 2.59 -29.54 -8.50
N LEU A 75 3.70 -29.89 -9.14
CA LEU A 75 4.31 -31.22 -9.05
C LEU A 75 4.63 -31.60 -7.59
N TRP A 76 5.27 -30.70 -6.85
CA TRP A 76 5.60 -30.91 -5.45
C TRP A 76 4.34 -31.13 -4.59
N ARG A 77 3.28 -30.34 -4.79
CA ARG A 77 2.02 -30.48 -4.06
C ARG A 77 1.23 -31.74 -4.44
N LEU A 78 1.42 -32.26 -5.65
CA LEU A 78 0.89 -33.56 -6.09
C LEU A 78 1.79 -34.74 -5.67
N GLY A 79 2.69 -34.54 -4.70
CA GLY A 79 3.50 -35.62 -4.11
C GLY A 79 4.76 -35.98 -4.90
N TYR A 80 5.09 -35.24 -5.96
CA TYR A 80 6.33 -35.45 -6.72
C TYR A 80 7.52 -34.79 -6.01
N ILE A 81 8.10 -35.50 -5.03
CA ILE A 81 9.09 -34.96 -4.06
C ILE A 81 10.56 -35.20 -4.49
N ASP A 82 10.80 -36.05 -5.49
CA ASP A 82 12.16 -36.43 -5.86
C ASP A 82 12.87 -35.35 -6.70
N SER A 83 13.64 -34.49 -6.02
CA SER A 83 14.50 -33.45 -6.63
C SER A 83 15.44 -33.97 -7.72
N LYS A 84 15.84 -35.26 -7.70
CA LYS A 84 16.71 -35.84 -8.73
C LYS A 84 15.96 -36.19 -10.02
N LYS A 85 14.63 -36.22 -9.97
CA LYS A 85 13.77 -36.44 -11.14
C LYS A 85 13.32 -35.14 -11.80
N PHE A 86 13.40 -34.00 -11.12
CA PHE A 86 13.20 -32.69 -11.74
C PHE A 86 14.37 -32.37 -12.68
N ASN A 87 14.24 -32.79 -13.94
CA ASN A 87 15.20 -32.52 -14.99
C ASN A 87 14.55 -31.68 -16.11
N THR A 88 15.38 -31.19 -17.03
CA THR A 88 14.93 -30.37 -18.15
C THR A 88 13.99 -31.11 -19.11
N GLU A 89 14.07 -32.44 -19.19
CA GLU A 89 13.23 -33.26 -20.08
C GLU A 89 11.76 -33.28 -19.61
N ILE A 90 11.52 -33.34 -18.29
CA ILE A 90 10.16 -33.26 -17.74
C ILE A 90 9.53 -31.90 -18.04
N TYR A 91 10.26 -30.79 -17.82
CA TYR A 91 9.75 -29.46 -18.15
C TYR A 91 9.46 -29.31 -19.64
N ALA A 92 10.36 -29.79 -20.50
CA ALA A 92 10.16 -29.76 -21.96
C ALA A 92 8.91 -30.55 -22.37
N LYS A 93 8.72 -31.76 -21.82
CA LYS A 93 7.53 -32.57 -22.09
C LYS A 93 6.25 -31.87 -21.62
N ILE A 94 6.25 -31.31 -20.41
CA ILE A 94 5.09 -30.57 -19.88
C ILE A 94 4.78 -29.37 -20.77
N ASP A 95 5.81 -28.64 -21.21
CA ASP A 95 5.63 -27.52 -22.14
C ASP A 95 5.00 -27.97 -23.46
N ASP A 96 5.49 -29.07 -24.06
CA ASP A 96 4.94 -29.64 -25.29
C ASP A 96 3.47 -30.08 -25.12
N ASP A 97 3.17 -30.75 -24.01
CA ASP A 97 1.80 -31.21 -23.70
C ASP A 97 0.85 -30.02 -23.49
N LEU A 98 1.29 -28.96 -22.79
CA LEU A 98 0.49 -27.75 -22.57
C LEU A 98 0.32 -26.94 -23.87
N ASP A 99 1.32 -26.92 -24.75
CA ASP A 99 1.23 -26.34 -26.11
C ASP A 99 0.21 -27.11 -26.95
N ALA A 100 0.22 -28.45 -26.93
CA ALA A 100 -0.76 -29.28 -27.63
C ALA A 100 -2.18 -29.03 -27.10
N LEU A 101 -2.34 -28.90 -25.78
CA LEU A 101 -3.62 -28.59 -25.15
C LEU A 101 -4.15 -27.21 -25.56
N LEU A 102 -3.25 -26.23 -25.74
CA LEU A 102 -3.61 -24.90 -26.21
C LEU A 102 -4.00 -24.90 -27.70
N GLN A 103 -3.50 -25.84 -28.50
CA GLN A 103 -3.94 -26.04 -29.89
C GLN A 103 -5.33 -26.68 -29.97
N GLU A 104 -5.63 -27.63 -29.08
CA GLU A 104 -6.96 -28.26 -28.97
C GLU A 104 -8.02 -27.27 -28.46
N PHE A 105 -7.64 -26.43 -27.48
CA PHE A 105 -8.50 -25.42 -26.88
C PHE A 105 -7.93 -24.01 -27.14
N PRO A 106 -8.04 -23.50 -28.38
CA PRO A 106 -7.36 -22.29 -28.81
C PRO A 106 -7.86 -21.04 -28.11
N ILE A 107 -6.95 -20.07 -27.94
CA ILE A 107 -7.29 -18.70 -27.54
C ILE A 107 -8.29 -18.13 -28.56
N GLN A 108 -9.30 -17.41 -28.06
CA GLN A 108 -10.38 -16.83 -28.85
C GLN A 108 -10.36 -15.31 -28.75
N PHE A 109 -10.76 -14.61 -29.80
CA PHE A 109 -11.05 -13.18 -29.70
C PHE A 109 -12.13 -12.91 -28.65
N CYS A 110 -12.07 -11.73 -28.02
CA CYS A 110 -13.12 -11.30 -27.09
C CYS A 110 -14.47 -11.16 -27.78
N ASP A 111 -14.47 -10.56 -28.97
CA ASP A 111 -15.60 -10.33 -29.87
C ASP A 111 -15.14 -10.32 -31.35
N ASP A 112 -16.10 -10.23 -32.28
CA ASP A 112 -15.84 -10.30 -33.72
C ASP A 112 -15.23 -9.00 -34.30
N GLU A 113 -15.25 -7.89 -33.55
CA GLU A 113 -14.79 -6.56 -33.99
C GLU A 113 -13.34 -6.26 -33.59
N ILE A 114 -12.68 -7.15 -32.84
CA ILE A 114 -11.31 -6.95 -32.35
C ILE A 114 -10.32 -6.66 -33.49
N ASN A 115 -10.35 -7.45 -34.57
CA ASN A 115 -9.40 -7.30 -35.67
C ASN A 115 -9.57 -5.93 -36.35
N ASP A 116 -10.81 -5.57 -36.71
CA ASP A 116 -11.13 -4.28 -37.31
C ASP A 116 -10.77 -3.10 -36.40
N SER A 117 -10.99 -3.24 -35.08
CA SER A 117 -10.63 -2.23 -34.09
C SER A 117 -9.13 -2.00 -34.00
N LEU A 118 -8.33 -3.08 -34.01
CA LEU A 118 -6.87 -3.01 -34.02
C LEU A 118 -6.34 -2.43 -35.34
N ILE A 119 -6.89 -2.83 -36.49
CA ILE A 119 -6.53 -2.27 -37.79
C ILE A 119 -6.84 -0.76 -37.81
N ASN A 120 -8.00 -0.36 -37.28
CA ASN A 120 -8.38 1.05 -37.22
C ASN A 120 -7.43 1.85 -36.31
N LEU A 121 -7.11 1.34 -35.11
CA LEU A 121 -6.12 1.96 -34.22
C LEU A 121 -4.74 2.09 -34.89
N ALA A 122 -4.27 1.03 -35.58
CA ALA A 122 -2.97 1.00 -36.23
C ALA A 122 -2.82 2.02 -37.39
N ARG A 123 -3.93 2.52 -37.95
CA ARG A 123 -3.91 3.61 -38.95
C ARG A 123 -3.51 4.95 -38.35
N TYR A 124 -3.78 5.18 -37.07
CA TYR A 124 -3.56 6.47 -36.39
C TYR A 124 -2.42 6.42 -35.36
N PHE A 125 -2.17 5.25 -34.76
CA PHE A 125 -1.25 5.06 -33.65
C PHE A 125 -0.25 3.93 -33.93
N ARG A 126 0.93 4.02 -33.30
CA ARG A 126 1.80 2.83 -33.16
C ARG A 126 1.29 2.00 -32.00
N LEU A 127 1.08 0.71 -32.21
CA LEU A 127 0.56 -0.17 -31.17
C LEU A 127 1.68 -0.95 -30.51
N ILE A 128 1.56 -1.16 -29.20
CA ILE A 128 2.46 -2.01 -28.41
C ILE A 128 1.63 -2.89 -27.51
N LEU A 129 1.87 -4.19 -27.55
CA LEU A 129 1.24 -5.12 -26.64
C LEU A 129 2.00 -5.16 -25.32
N VAL A 130 1.30 -5.08 -24.19
CA VAL A 130 1.87 -5.27 -22.85
C VAL A 130 0.98 -6.25 -22.11
N SER A 131 1.48 -7.45 -21.83
CA SER A 131 0.65 -8.54 -21.30
C SER A 131 1.29 -9.25 -20.11
N ASN A 132 0.47 -9.47 -19.09
CA ASN A 132 0.79 -10.41 -18.02
C ASN A 132 0.59 -11.84 -18.55
N THR A 133 1.66 -12.62 -18.50
CA THR A 133 1.69 -14.03 -18.85
C THR A 133 1.72 -14.87 -17.58
N SER A 134 1.11 -16.05 -17.57
CA SER A 134 1.19 -16.98 -16.43
C SER A 134 1.48 -18.38 -16.95
N PHE A 135 0.44 -19.20 -17.12
CA PHE A 135 0.55 -20.53 -17.74
C PHE A 135 0.58 -20.48 -19.27
N ILE A 136 0.30 -19.32 -19.85
CA ILE A 136 0.43 -19.07 -21.29
C ILE A 136 1.51 -17.99 -21.45
N ARG A 137 2.63 -18.38 -22.05
CA ARG A 137 3.86 -17.62 -22.28
C ARG A 137 3.73 -16.63 -23.43
N GLY A 138 4.60 -15.63 -23.43
CA GLY A 138 4.70 -14.64 -24.50
C GLY A 138 4.95 -15.27 -25.87
N GLU A 139 5.70 -16.38 -25.93
CA GLU A 139 5.92 -17.11 -27.18
C GLU A 139 4.61 -17.69 -27.77
N GLN A 140 3.77 -18.30 -26.93
CA GLN A 140 2.48 -18.85 -27.36
C GLN A 140 1.54 -17.73 -27.81
N LEU A 141 1.52 -16.60 -27.08
CA LEU A 141 0.77 -15.41 -27.50
C LEU A 141 1.26 -14.87 -28.84
N THR A 142 2.58 -14.82 -29.05
CA THR A 142 3.17 -14.39 -30.32
C THR A 142 2.79 -15.33 -31.47
N LYS A 143 2.78 -16.65 -31.25
CA LYS A 143 2.32 -17.64 -32.24
C LYS A 143 0.84 -17.38 -32.60
N TRP A 144 -0.01 -17.17 -31.60
CA TRP A 144 -1.43 -16.89 -31.81
C TRP A 144 -1.67 -15.57 -32.58
N LEU A 145 -0.95 -14.49 -32.24
CA LEU A 145 -1.03 -13.21 -32.96
C LEU A 145 -0.65 -13.35 -34.45
N LYS A 146 0.33 -14.21 -34.77
CA LYS A 146 0.77 -14.47 -36.14
C LYS A 146 -0.26 -15.32 -36.90
N GLN A 147 -0.81 -16.35 -36.27
CA GLN A 147 -1.85 -17.20 -36.86
C GLN A 147 -3.13 -16.43 -37.19
N ASN A 148 -3.44 -15.40 -36.40
CA ASN A 148 -4.60 -14.52 -36.63
C ASN A 148 -4.26 -13.25 -37.41
N GLU A 149 -3.06 -13.16 -38.01
CA GLU A 149 -2.65 -12.04 -38.87
C GLU A 149 -2.83 -10.65 -38.23
N ILE A 150 -2.59 -10.52 -36.91
CA ILE A 150 -2.62 -9.22 -36.21
C ILE A 150 -1.26 -8.85 -35.59
N HIS A 151 -0.29 -9.78 -35.59
CA HIS A 151 1.06 -9.54 -35.10
C HIS A 151 1.72 -8.31 -35.74
N GLN A 152 1.54 -8.10 -37.05
CA GLN A 152 2.13 -7.00 -37.81
C GLN A 152 1.55 -5.61 -37.45
N LEU A 153 0.42 -5.55 -36.73
CA LEU A 153 -0.16 -4.31 -36.25
C LEU A 153 0.62 -3.75 -35.05
N PHE A 154 1.38 -4.60 -34.35
CA PHE A 154 2.15 -4.23 -33.18
C PHE A 154 3.61 -3.92 -33.54
N THR A 155 4.07 -2.75 -33.09
CA THR A 155 5.46 -2.30 -33.23
C THR A 155 6.37 -2.80 -32.12
N GLY A 156 5.78 -3.36 -31.05
CA GLY A 156 6.50 -3.97 -29.93
C GLY A 156 5.59 -4.89 -29.13
N LEU A 157 6.18 -5.92 -28.51
CA LEU A 157 5.52 -6.89 -27.65
C LEU A 157 6.29 -6.97 -26.34
N VAL A 158 5.60 -6.76 -25.22
CA VAL A 158 6.17 -6.84 -23.87
C VAL A 158 5.40 -7.89 -23.08
N TYR A 159 6.11 -8.92 -22.65
CA TYR A 159 5.55 -10.03 -21.89
C TYR A 159 6.22 -10.15 -20.52
N SER A 160 5.44 -10.44 -19.49
CA SER A 160 5.96 -10.50 -18.12
C SER A 160 6.88 -11.70 -17.87
N ASP A 161 6.69 -12.82 -18.56
CA ASP A 161 7.61 -13.98 -18.56
C ASP A 161 8.98 -13.66 -19.15
N VAL A 162 9.03 -12.77 -20.14
CA VAL A 162 10.29 -12.30 -20.75
C VAL A 162 10.98 -11.25 -19.88
N THR A 163 10.21 -10.28 -19.36
CA THR A 163 10.80 -9.15 -18.62
C THR A 163 11.01 -9.41 -17.13
N GLY A 164 10.34 -10.42 -16.58
CA GLY A 164 10.30 -10.71 -15.14
C GLY A 164 9.32 -9.84 -14.34
N PHE A 165 8.66 -8.87 -14.98
CA PHE A 165 7.77 -7.92 -14.33
C PHE A 165 6.37 -7.97 -14.93
N SER A 166 5.38 -8.06 -14.05
CA SER A 166 3.97 -8.04 -14.41
C SER A 166 3.38 -6.68 -14.10
N LYS A 167 2.48 -6.19 -14.96
CA LYS A 167 1.61 -5.06 -14.64
C LYS A 167 0.90 -5.34 -13.30
N PRO A 168 0.87 -4.39 -12.35
CA PRO A 168 1.02 -2.95 -12.58
C PRO A 168 2.46 -2.39 -12.58
N ASN A 169 3.48 -3.22 -12.36
CA ASN A 169 4.86 -2.76 -12.30
C ASN A 169 5.35 -2.29 -13.69
N PRO A 170 5.79 -1.03 -13.83
CA PRO A 170 6.16 -0.47 -15.13
C PRO A 170 7.55 -0.94 -15.59
N ASN A 171 8.37 -1.53 -14.72
CA ASN A 171 9.79 -1.77 -14.99
C ASN A 171 10.03 -2.66 -16.22
N GLY A 172 9.19 -3.69 -16.43
CA GLY A 172 9.31 -4.53 -17.62
C GLY A 172 9.18 -3.71 -18.90
N PHE A 173 8.21 -2.81 -18.94
CA PHE A 173 7.97 -1.91 -20.06
C PHE A 173 9.03 -0.81 -20.17
N LEU A 174 9.37 -0.13 -19.07
CA LEU A 174 10.35 0.96 -19.04
C LEU A 174 11.76 0.51 -19.44
N ARG A 175 12.11 -0.76 -19.20
CA ARG A 175 13.39 -1.34 -19.66
C ARG A 175 13.38 -1.67 -21.16
N SER A 176 12.21 -1.87 -21.75
CA SER A 176 12.07 -2.18 -23.17
C SER A 176 12.14 -0.93 -24.07
N PHE A 177 11.93 0.28 -23.53
CA PHE A 177 11.80 1.50 -24.32
C PHE A 177 12.55 2.70 -23.73
N THR A 178 13.03 3.59 -24.60
CA THR A 178 13.68 4.84 -24.17
C THR A 178 12.66 5.84 -23.59
N ALA A 179 13.10 6.74 -22.69
CA ALA A 179 12.24 7.81 -22.13
C ALA A 179 11.50 8.62 -23.22
N ARG A 180 12.20 9.02 -24.29
CA ARG A 180 11.62 9.76 -25.43
C ARG A 180 10.52 8.98 -26.17
N PHE A 181 10.53 7.66 -26.06
CA PHE A 181 9.51 6.80 -26.64
C PHE A 181 8.31 6.69 -25.70
N ILE A 182 8.54 6.61 -24.40
CA ILE A 182 7.49 6.58 -23.37
C ILE A 182 6.68 7.88 -23.36
N GLU A 183 7.32 9.04 -23.53
CA GLU A 183 6.65 10.36 -23.65
C GLU A 183 5.62 10.44 -24.79
N LYS A 184 5.66 9.51 -25.76
CA LYS A 184 4.74 9.48 -26.89
C LYS A 184 3.50 8.61 -26.63
N ILE A 185 3.41 7.96 -25.47
CA ILE A 185 2.29 7.07 -25.14
C ILE A 185 1.08 7.92 -24.77
N ALA A 186 0.07 7.88 -25.63
CA ALA A 186 -1.16 8.64 -25.48
C ALA A 186 -2.14 7.94 -24.52
N ALA A 187 -2.16 6.61 -24.54
CA ALA A 187 -3.00 5.81 -23.66
C ALA A 187 -2.50 4.36 -23.51
N HIS A 188 -2.97 3.71 -22.45
CA HIS A 188 -3.02 2.28 -22.27
C HIS A 188 -4.47 1.80 -22.30
N ILE A 189 -4.77 0.75 -23.07
CA ILE A 189 -6.08 0.11 -23.14
C ILE A 189 -6.00 -1.24 -22.42
N GLY A 190 -6.89 -1.51 -21.46
CA GLY A 190 -6.89 -2.78 -20.73
C GLY A 190 -8.18 -3.07 -19.96
N ASP A 191 -8.32 -4.30 -19.46
CA ASP A 191 -9.55 -4.79 -18.85
C ASP A 191 -9.58 -4.64 -17.33
N ASN A 192 -8.41 -4.57 -16.70
CA ASN A 192 -8.29 -4.65 -15.25
C ASN A 192 -7.77 -3.32 -14.68
N PRO A 193 -8.62 -2.53 -14.00
CA PRO A 193 -8.21 -1.25 -13.43
C PRO A 193 -7.03 -1.34 -12.45
N HIS A 194 -6.84 -2.49 -11.80
CA HIS A 194 -5.73 -2.68 -10.88
C HIS A 194 -4.42 -2.92 -11.65
N SER A 195 -4.35 -3.93 -12.54
CA SER A 195 -3.10 -4.17 -13.28
C SER A 195 -2.86 -3.14 -14.38
N ASP A 196 -3.84 -2.87 -15.23
CA ASP A 196 -3.70 -2.02 -16.42
C ASP A 196 -3.84 -0.54 -16.07
N GLY A 197 -4.78 -0.20 -15.19
CA GLY A 197 -4.99 1.17 -14.75
C GLY A 197 -3.82 1.71 -13.93
N GLU A 198 -3.30 0.95 -12.97
CA GLU A 198 -2.10 1.36 -12.24
C GLU A 198 -0.85 1.30 -13.12
N PHE A 199 -0.73 0.35 -14.06
CA PHE A 199 0.35 0.38 -15.04
C PHE A 199 0.35 1.68 -15.86
N ALA A 200 -0.81 2.08 -16.38
CA ALA A 200 -0.97 3.32 -17.12
C ALA A 200 -0.54 4.55 -16.30
N ALA A 201 -0.97 4.60 -15.04
CA ALA A 201 -0.57 5.64 -14.09
C ALA A 201 0.95 5.64 -13.85
N ASN A 202 1.55 4.46 -13.67
CA ASN A 202 2.97 4.29 -13.41
C ASN A 202 3.87 4.69 -14.59
N ILE A 203 3.35 4.70 -15.82
CA ILE A 203 4.06 5.23 -17.01
C ILE A 203 3.58 6.62 -17.43
N ASN A 204 2.78 7.28 -16.59
CA ASN A 204 2.23 8.62 -16.81
C ASN A 204 1.43 8.76 -18.12
N THR A 205 0.51 7.83 -18.36
CA THR A 205 -0.40 7.86 -19.52
C THR A 205 -1.86 7.65 -19.12
N LYS A 206 -2.78 7.91 -20.05
CA LYS A 206 -4.22 7.74 -19.82
C LYS A 206 -4.59 6.26 -19.83
N PHE A 207 -5.49 5.84 -18.95
CA PHE A 207 -6.08 4.51 -18.98
C PHE A 207 -7.43 4.52 -19.69
N VAL A 208 -7.62 3.62 -20.65
CA VAL A 208 -8.91 3.36 -21.29
C VAL A 208 -9.36 1.96 -20.87
N HIS A 209 -10.30 1.92 -19.94
CA HIS A 209 -10.84 0.68 -19.41
C HIS A 209 -11.83 0.07 -20.42
N VAL A 210 -11.50 -1.10 -20.94
CA VAL A 210 -12.44 -1.94 -21.68
C VAL A 210 -13.03 -2.98 -20.76
N ASN A 211 -14.26 -3.41 -20.97
CA ASN A 211 -14.80 -4.53 -20.22
C ASN A 211 -15.85 -5.26 -21.05
N THR A 212 -16.03 -6.55 -20.76
CA THR A 212 -16.91 -7.43 -21.53
C THR A 212 -18.40 -7.08 -21.42
N ASN A 213 -18.79 -6.12 -20.59
CA ASN A 213 -20.19 -5.78 -20.28
C ASN A 213 -20.53 -4.30 -20.57
N GLY A 214 -19.67 -3.56 -21.27
CA GLY A 214 -19.75 -2.10 -21.33
C GLY A 214 -18.97 -1.52 -22.50
N VAL A 215 -17.69 -1.16 -22.27
CA VAL A 215 -16.85 -0.46 -23.26
C VAL A 215 -16.03 -1.50 -24.03
N SER A 216 -16.28 -1.63 -25.32
CA SER A 216 -15.53 -2.50 -26.23
C SER A 216 -14.20 -1.87 -26.65
N LEU A 217 -13.31 -2.67 -27.26
CA LEU A 217 -12.08 -2.15 -27.88
C LEU A 217 -12.41 -1.19 -29.04
N ARG A 218 -13.54 -1.40 -29.73
CA ARG A 218 -14.05 -0.49 -30.76
C ARG A 218 -14.40 0.87 -30.18
N ASP A 219 -15.13 0.92 -29.07
CA ASP A 219 -15.49 2.18 -28.39
C ASP A 219 -14.23 2.93 -27.95
N ALA A 220 -13.27 2.22 -27.36
CA ALA A 220 -11.97 2.76 -27.00
C ALA A 220 -11.23 3.35 -28.22
N ALA A 221 -11.23 2.64 -29.35
CA ALA A 221 -10.64 3.10 -30.60
C ALA A 221 -11.31 4.37 -31.13
N GLU A 222 -12.64 4.41 -31.17
CA GLU A 222 -13.40 5.57 -31.63
C GLU A 222 -13.11 6.82 -30.79
N VAL A 223 -13.06 6.68 -29.47
CA VAL A 223 -12.75 7.79 -28.54
C VAL A 223 -11.33 8.29 -28.75
N LEU A 224 -10.35 7.39 -28.88
CA LEU A 224 -8.96 7.79 -29.08
C LEU A 224 -8.75 8.49 -30.43
N ILE A 225 -9.38 7.98 -31.50
CA ILE A 225 -9.25 8.55 -32.86
C ILE A 225 -9.95 9.91 -32.98
N LYS A 226 -11.15 10.06 -32.40
CA LYS A 226 -11.90 11.35 -32.43
C LYS A 226 -11.14 12.50 -31.77
N ASN A 227 -10.21 12.20 -30.87
CA ASN A 227 -9.45 13.18 -30.09
C ASN A 227 -8.03 13.46 -30.64
N VAL A 228 -7.71 13.04 -31.87
CA VAL A 228 -6.39 13.25 -32.50
C VAL A 228 -6.16 14.72 -32.93
N GLU A 229 -7.19 15.57 -32.93
CA GLU A 229 -7.10 17.03 -33.11
C GLU A 229 -7.67 17.78 -31.90
N GLY A 230 -6.85 18.08 -30.90
CA GLY A 230 -7.21 18.94 -29.76
C GLY A 230 -8.24 18.32 -28.81
N VAL A 231 -7.77 17.72 -27.72
CA VAL A 231 -8.59 16.99 -26.74
C VAL A 231 -9.56 17.92 -25.99
N PRO A 232 -10.89 17.71 -26.07
CA PRO A 232 -11.79 18.01 -24.96
C PRO A 232 -11.79 16.83 -23.98
N GLU A 233 -11.80 17.12 -22.68
CA GLU A 233 -12.03 16.14 -21.62
C GLU A 233 -13.32 15.35 -21.86
N ILE A 234 -13.22 14.02 -21.91
CA ILE A 234 -14.36 13.15 -21.60
C ILE A 234 -14.09 12.57 -20.22
N VAL A 235 -14.84 13.12 -19.26
CA VAL A 235 -14.88 12.77 -17.85
C VAL A 235 -15.51 11.39 -17.70
N GLY A 236 -14.68 10.34 -17.74
CA GLY A 236 -14.93 9.11 -17.02
C GLY A 236 -14.25 9.25 -15.65
N LYS A 237 -15.02 9.13 -14.56
CA LYS A 237 -14.60 9.26 -13.13
C LYS A 237 -13.10 9.48 -12.95
N GLU A 238 -12.72 10.71 -12.55
CA GLU A 238 -11.38 11.09 -12.15
C GLU A 238 -10.67 9.92 -11.45
N THR A 239 -9.71 9.29 -12.14
CA THR A 239 -8.65 8.56 -11.44
C THR A 239 -7.85 9.65 -10.75
N PHE A 240 -8.18 9.92 -9.48
CA PHE A 240 -7.41 10.83 -8.66
C PHE A 240 -5.97 10.32 -8.62
N GLU A 241 -5.08 10.98 -9.36
CA GLU A 241 -3.65 10.89 -9.08
C GLU A 241 -3.51 11.26 -7.61
N VAL A 242 -3.19 10.28 -6.77
CA VAL A 242 -2.99 10.50 -5.34
C VAL A 242 -1.71 11.32 -5.23
N LYS A 243 -1.88 12.64 -5.09
CA LYS A 243 -0.76 13.57 -4.99
C LYS A 243 -0.01 13.30 -3.69
N ARG A 244 1.31 13.17 -3.79
CA ARG A 244 2.20 12.88 -2.66
C ARG A 244 3.39 13.81 -2.69
N PHE A 245 3.85 14.17 -1.50
CA PHE A 245 5.18 14.74 -1.27
C PHE A 245 5.92 13.88 -0.25
N VAL A 246 7.15 13.51 -0.57
CA VAL A 246 8.02 12.69 0.29
C VAL A 246 9.33 13.44 0.51
N ALA A 247 9.63 13.82 1.76
CA ALA A 247 10.84 14.57 2.08
C ALA A 247 12.13 13.74 1.92
N HIS A 248 12.05 12.45 2.21
CA HIS A 248 13.17 11.50 2.12
C HIS A 248 12.75 10.25 1.36
N GLN A 249 13.04 10.25 0.06
CA GLN A 249 12.78 9.10 -0.79
C GLN A 249 13.85 8.02 -0.58
N ILE A 250 13.42 6.79 -0.28
CA ILE A 250 14.29 5.64 0.00
C ILE A 250 14.16 4.66 -1.17
N TYR A 251 15.20 4.62 -2.00
CA TYR A 251 15.32 3.66 -3.12
C TYR A 251 16.07 2.38 -2.71
N ASP A 252 17.01 2.50 -1.77
CA ASP A 252 17.80 1.40 -1.23
C ASP A 252 17.74 1.45 0.31
N ILE A 253 17.31 0.36 0.93
CA ILE A 253 17.18 0.24 2.40
C ILE A 253 18.54 0.36 3.12
N ASN A 254 19.65 0.18 2.41
CA ASN A 254 21.00 0.32 2.96
C ASN A 254 21.54 1.75 2.88
N VAL A 255 20.83 2.66 2.18
CA VAL A 255 21.25 4.05 1.96
C VAL A 255 20.14 4.99 2.41
N LEU A 256 20.21 5.42 3.67
CA LEU A 256 19.20 6.28 4.29
C LEU A 256 19.72 7.71 4.46
N SER A 257 18.89 8.68 4.09
CA SER A 257 19.18 10.11 4.25
C SER A 257 18.94 10.63 5.67
N PHE A 258 18.47 9.78 6.58
CA PHE A 258 18.26 10.08 7.99
C PHE A 258 18.60 8.85 8.86
N SER A 259 18.92 9.09 10.13
CA SER A 259 19.34 8.03 11.06
C SER A 259 18.15 7.12 11.44
N PRO A 260 18.27 5.79 11.28
CA PRO A 260 17.31 4.82 11.81
C PRO A 260 17.10 4.97 13.32
N GLU A 261 18.17 5.21 14.07
CA GLU A 261 18.12 5.40 15.52
C GLU A 261 17.30 6.64 15.90
N SER A 262 17.52 7.75 15.19
CA SER A 262 16.71 8.97 15.36
C SER A 262 15.24 8.68 15.07
N TYR A 263 14.93 7.97 13.98
CA TYR A 263 13.56 7.58 13.65
C TYR A 263 12.92 6.68 14.72
N SER A 264 13.67 5.70 15.22
CA SER A 264 13.25 4.83 16.31
C SER A 264 12.95 5.64 17.58
N GLN A 265 13.81 6.60 17.96
CA GLN A 265 13.58 7.50 19.10
C GLN A 265 12.34 8.38 18.90
N PHE A 266 12.15 8.94 17.69
CA PHE A 266 10.96 9.72 17.32
C PHE A 266 9.68 8.90 17.53
N LYS A 267 9.65 7.68 17.00
CA LYS A 267 8.53 6.74 17.17
C LYS A 267 8.26 6.38 18.63
N HIS A 268 9.29 6.47 19.47
CA HIS A 268 9.22 6.15 20.89
C HIS A 268 9.22 7.37 21.83
N GLY A 269 8.76 8.53 21.33
CA GLY A 269 8.38 9.66 22.18
C GLY A 269 9.42 10.77 22.30
N SER A 270 10.50 10.73 21.51
CA SER A 270 11.45 11.85 21.42
C SER A 270 10.83 13.06 20.70
N LYS A 271 10.39 14.05 21.47
CA LYS A 271 9.87 15.33 20.95
C LYS A 271 10.98 16.18 20.33
N GLU A 272 12.22 16.00 20.79
CA GLU A 272 13.39 16.65 20.18
C GLU A 272 13.61 16.18 18.73
N VAL A 273 13.54 14.86 18.48
CA VAL A 273 13.64 14.35 17.10
C VAL A 273 12.39 14.73 16.30
N ALA A 274 11.20 14.70 16.90
CA ALA A 274 9.99 15.19 16.25
C ALA A 274 10.12 16.67 15.78
N ARG A 275 10.81 17.51 16.57
CA ARG A 275 11.14 18.90 16.21
C ARG A 275 12.01 18.98 14.96
N ARG A 276 13.11 18.21 14.95
CA ARG A 276 14.02 18.14 13.81
C ARG A 276 13.32 17.67 12.55
N PHE A 277 12.56 16.57 12.65
CA PHE A 277 11.83 16.01 11.50
C PHE A 277 10.71 16.94 11.01
N GLY A 278 9.98 17.60 11.91
CA GLY A 278 8.92 18.53 11.53
C GLY A 278 9.45 19.75 10.78
N PHE A 279 10.57 20.33 11.24
CA PHE A 279 11.22 21.45 10.53
C PHE A 279 11.82 21.02 9.19
N ASP A 280 12.53 19.90 9.15
CA ASP A 280 13.12 19.36 7.92
C ASP A 280 12.05 19.00 6.87
N LEU A 281 10.93 18.39 7.27
CA LEU A 281 9.77 18.16 6.40
C LEU A 281 9.22 19.47 5.84
N ALA A 282 9.04 20.48 6.70
CA ALA A 282 8.50 21.77 6.28
C ALA A 282 9.43 22.48 5.31
N ASP A 283 10.74 22.55 5.59
CA ASP A 283 11.71 23.22 4.72
C ASP A 283 11.81 22.55 3.35
N LYS A 284 11.85 21.21 3.31
CA LYS A 284 11.84 20.45 2.04
C LYS A 284 10.54 20.64 1.27
N PHE A 285 9.40 20.66 1.96
CA PHE A 285 8.11 20.90 1.33
C PHE A 285 8.02 22.32 0.76
N ILE A 286 8.41 23.34 1.53
CA ILE A 286 8.45 24.74 1.08
C ILE A 286 9.31 24.92 -0.17
N ALA A 287 10.44 24.19 -0.25
CA ALA A 287 11.33 24.24 -1.41
C ALA A 287 10.78 23.52 -2.66
N SER A 288 9.67 22.79 -2.55
CA SER A 288 9.18 21.88 -3.59
C SER A 288 8.26 22.54 -4.61
N ASN A 289 8.10 21.90 -5.77
CA ASN A 289 7.16 22.37 -6.80
C ASN A 289 5.70 22.16 -6.36
N GLU A 290 5.43 21.13 -5.55
CA GLU A 290 4.12 20.85 -4.97
C GLU A 290 3.66 22.01 -4.08
N PHE A 291 4.54 22.56 -3.24
CA PHE A 291 4.20 23.73 -2.42
C PHE A 291 3.92 24.96 -3.27
N ARG A 292 4.74 25.24 -4.30
CA ARG A 292 4.48 26.35 -5.24
C ARG A 292 3.11 26.21 -5.90
N HIS A 293 2.80 25.02 -6.39
CA HIS A 293 1.52 24.73 -7.00
C HIS A 293 0.35 24.84 -6.01
N ILE A 294 0.54 24.42 -4.75
CA ILE A 294 -0.46 24.58 -3.70
C ILE A 294 -0.69 26.05 -3.39
N VAL A 295 0.36 26.85 -3.28
CA VAL A 295 0.25 28.30 -3.06
C VAL A 295 -0.54 28.97 -4.19
N GLU A 296 -0.24 28.65 -5.44
CA GLU A 296 -0.98 29.14 -6.61
C GLU A 296 -2.46 28.72 -6.58
N LEU A 297 -2.75 27.47 -6.27
CA LEU A 297 -4.12 26.94 -6.21
C LEU A 297 -4.91 27.38 -4.96
N SER A 298 -4.23 27.84 -3.91
CA SER A 298 -4.80 28.12 -2.60
C SER A 298 -4.87 29.61 -2.28
N GLN A 299 -4.64 30.49 -3.24
CA GLN A 299 -4.82 31.95 -3.06
C GLN A 299 -6.20 32.29 -2.46
N ASP A 300 -7.24 31.50 -2.77
CA ASP A 300 -8.59 31.64 -2.22
C ASP A 300 -9.03 30.50 -1.28
N LYS A 301 -8.12 29.56 -0.92
CA LYS A 301 -8.48 28.36 -0.14
C LYS A 301 -7.68 28.25 1.14
N GLN A 302 -8.37 27.97 2.24
CA GLN A 302 -7.75 27.67 3.52
C GLN A 302 -7.00 26.33 3.45
N LEU A 303 -5.73 26.34 3.84
CA LEU A 303 -4.93 25.12 4.04
C LEU A 303 -5.24 24.49 5.41
N VAL A 304 -5.39 23.17 5.42
CA VAL A 304 -5.63 22.35 6.63
C VAL A 304 -4.57 21.28 6.69
N VAL A 305 -4.00 21.00 7.87
CA VAL A 305 -3.17 19.81 8.09
C VAL A 305 -3.89 18.82 8.99
N SER A 306 -3.76 17.53 8.68
CA SER A 306 -4.19 16.44 9.54
C SER A 306 -3.05 15.46 9.73
N PRO A 307 -2.60 15.18 10.97
CA PRO A 307 -1.65 14.11 11.24
C PRO A 307 -2.31 12.73 11.05
N SER A 308 -1.54 11.67 11.22
CA SER A 308 -2.05 10.30 11.17
C SER A 308 -3.23 10.11 12.14
N PRO A 309 -4.32 9.43 11.74
CA PRO A 309 -5.46 9.03 12.54
C PRO A 309 -5.07 8.41 13.89
N TYR A 310 -5.80 8.82 14.92
CA TYR A 310 -5.67 8.26 16.25
C TYR A 310 -6.99 8.32 17.01
N ASN A 311 -7.13 7.43 18.00
CA ASN A 311 -8.26 7.46 18.92
C ASN A 311 -8.01 8.52 20.01
N TYR A 312 -7.64 8.11 21.24
CA TYR A 312 -7.39 9.03 22.34
C TYR A 312 -5.91 9.40 22.46
N VAL A 313 -5.01 8.41 22.39
CA VAL A 313 -3.56 8.63 22.47
C VAL A 313 -3.00 9.02 21.09
N PRO A 314 -2.37 10.20 20.93
CA PRO A 314 -1.79 10.64 19.65
C PRO A 314 -0.72 9.70 19.10
N THR A 315 -0.44 9.81 17.80
CA THR A 315 0.72 9.17 17.14
C THR A 315 1.98 10.01 17.28
N ALA A 316 3.16 9.43 17.00
CA ALA A 316 4.42 10.20 16.95
C ALA A 316 4.34 11.36 15.93
N THR A 317 3.65 11.12 14.81
CA THR A 317 3.33 12.11 13.78
C THR A 317 2.64 13.37 14.33
N TYR A 318 1.81 13.25 15.36
CA TYR A 318 1.17 14.41 15.98
C TYR A 318 2.19 15.42 16.52
N ALA A 319 3.24 14.94 17.20
CA ALA A 319 4.31 15.79 17.70
C ALA A 319 5.15 16.41 16.57
N MET A 320 5.40 15.65 15.49
CA MET A 320 6.10 16.17 14.30
C MET A 320 5.29 17.27 13.61
N LYS A 321 3.96 17.08 13.52
CA LYS A 321 3.02 18.04 12.93
C LYS A 321 3.09 19.40 13.62
N ASP A 322 3.25 19.47 14.94
CA ASP A 322 3.31 20.76 15.67
C ASP A 322 4.46 21.64 15.13
N TYR A 323 5.61 21.03 14.88
CA TYR A 323 6.79 21.72 14.40
C TYR A 323 6.73 22.01 12.89
N PHE A 324 6.16 21.08 12.11
CA PHE A 324 5.83 21.33 10.71
C PHE A 324 4.92 22.56 10.55
N VAL A 325 3.82 22.61 11.32
CA VAL A 325 2.88 23.75 11.33
C VAL A 325 3.58 25.03 11.74
N SER A 326 4.38 24.99 12.81
CA SER A 326 5.10 26.17 13.28
C SER A 326 6.05 26.75 12.23
N ARG A 327 6.70 25.90 11.41
CA ARG A 327 7.61 26.37 10.35
C ARG A 327 6.86 26.81 9.11
N LEU A 328 5.85 26.06 8.69
CA LEU A 328 5.06 26.37 7.49
C LEU A 328 4.22 27.65 7.67
N ASN A 329 3.67 27.90 8.86
CA ASN A 329 2.94 29.14 9.14
C ASN A 329 3.81 30.40 8.98
N ARG A 330 5.10 30.33 9.29
CA ARG A 330 6.02 31.47 9.05
C ARG A 330 6.15 31.77 7.56
N GLU A 331 6.21 30.73 6.74
CA GLU A 331 6.29 30.86 5.29
C GLU A 331 4.98 31.41 4.72
N LEU A 332 3.85 30.81 5.09
CA LEU A 332 2.52 31.24 4.61
C LEU A 332 2.24 32.71 4.94
N VAL A 333 2.52 33.14 6.17
CA VAL A 333 2.33 34.54 6.58
C VAL A 333 3.27 35.47 5.81
N SER A 334 4.51 35.04 5.51
CA SER A 334 5.44 35.84 4.70
C SER A 334 4.99 36.00 3.24
N LEU A 335 4.14 35.08 2.76
CA LEU A 335 3.48 35.10 1.46
C LEU A 335 2.08 35.75 1.51
N GLU A 336 1.72 36.40 2.63
CA GLU A 336 0.40 37.01 2.86
C GLU A 336 -0.79 36.01 2.82
N LEU A 337 -0.51 34.72 3.06
CA LEU A 337 -1.52 33.67 3.14
C LEU A 337 -1.97 33.42 4.58
N SER A 338 -3.17 32.84 4.72
CA SER A 338 -3.71 32.44 6.02
C SER A 338 -2.88 31.31 6.65
N PRO A 339 -2.66 31.32 7.98
CA PRO A 339 -1.99 30.22 8.67
C PRO A 339 -2.80 28.92 8.56
N LEU A 340 -2.12 27.79 8.71
CA LEU A 340 -2.74 26.46 8.70
C LEU A 340 -3.82 26.33 9.77
N GLN A 341 -4.92 25.70 9.38
CA GLN A 341 -5.86 25.11 10.30
C GLN A 341 -5.51 23.64 10.55
N GLU A 342 -5.97 23.08 11.67
CA GLU A 342 -5.74 21.68 12.00
C GLU A 342 -7.05 20.89 11.97
N ALA A 343 -6.99 19.67 11.44
CA ALA A 343 -8.06 18.70 11.55
C ALA A 343 -7.52 17.40 12.17
N LYS A 344 -8.43 16.63 12.78
CA LYS A 344 -8.15 15.30 13.30
C LYS A 344 -8.93 14.28 12.50
N ILE A 345 -8.25 13.23 12.04
CA ILE A 345 -8.91 11.99 11.65
C ILE A 345 -9.13 11.15 12.91
N HIS A 346 -10.39 10.96 13.27
CA HIS A 346 -10.84 10.10 14.35
C HIS A 346 -10.79 8.63 13.88
N ARG A 347 -10.30 7.76 14.76
CA ARG A 347 -10.21 6.31 14.53
C ARG A 347 -11.05 5.57 15.57
N THR A 348 -11.94 4.68 15.14
CA THR A 348 -12.90 4.01 16.04
C THR A 348 -12.28 2.84 16.84
N ASN A 349 -11.38 2.04 16.25
CA ASN A 349 -10.71 0.92 16.92
C ASN A 349 -9.22 0.85 16.56
N SER A 350 -8.36 0.40 17.48
CA SER A 350 -6.95 0.13 17.20
C SER A 350 -6.68 -1.34 17.47
N TYR A 351 -6.65 -2.19 16.44
CA TYR A 351 -6.38 -3.61 16.60
C TYR A 351 -5.03 -3.88 17.26
N ASN A 352 -4.99 -4.93 18.09
CA ASN A 352 -3.83 -5.38 18.86
C ASN A 352 -3.63 -6.91 18.84
N GLN A 353 -4.32 -7.67 17.99
CA GLN A 353 -4.12 -9.12 17.93
C GLN A 353 -3.16 -9.52 16.80
N ASP A 354 -2.21 -10.40 17.14
CA ASP A 354 -1.30 -11.06 16.21
C ASP A 354 -2.08 -11.83 15.14
N TYR A 355 -1.75 -11.55 13.89
CA TYR A 355 -2.42 -12.03 12.67
C TYR A 355 -2.27 -13.55 12.40
N GLY A 356 -1.63 -14.30 13.29
CA GLY A 356 -1.18 -15.68 13.06
C GLY A 356 -2.25 -16.77 13.13
N GLU A 357 -3.37 -16.55 13.81
CA GLU A 357 -4.28 -17.65 14.19
C GLU A 357 -5.74 -17.51 13.71
N MET A 358 -6.12 -16.45 12.99
CA MET A 358 -7.53 -16.21 12.63
C MET A 358 -7.98 -16.89 11.32
N SER A 359 -9.21 -17.41 11.31
CA SER A 359 -9.89 -17.93 10.11
C SER A 359 -10.29 -16.83 9.11
N MET A 360 -10.54 -17.19 7.85
CA MET A 360 -10.79 -16.23 6.74
C MET A 360 -12.04 -15.36 6.96
N SER A 361 -13.13 -15.92 7.49
CA SER A 361 -14.37 -15.19 7.80
C SER A 361 -14.25 -14.26 9.01
N GLN A 362 -13.33 -14.57 9.94
CA GLN A 362 -13.00 -13.68 11.06
C GLN A 362 -12.09 -12.53 10.62
N ARG A 363 -11.20 -12.76 9.64
CA ARG A 363 -10.39 -11.69 9.02
C ARG A 363 -11.26 -10.67 8.29
N GLU A 364 -12.25 -11.12 7.51
CA GLU A 364 -13.17 -10.21 6.78
C GLU A 364 -14.03 -9.37 7.73
N ASN A 365 -14.54 -9.95 8.82
CA ASN A 365 -15.29 -9.20 9.84
C ASN A 365 -14.41 -8.29 10.71
N ALA A 366 -13.13 -8.60 10.89
CA ALA A 366 -12.18 -7.73 11.60
C ALA A 366 -11.73 -6.53 10.75
N ILE A 367 -11.66 -6.70 9.42
CA ILE A 367 -11.27 -5.66 8.46
C ILE A 367 -12.31 -4.52 8.37
N SER A 368 -13.56 -4.76 8.78
CA SER A 368 -14.68 -3.81 8.69
C SER A 368 -14.86 -2.87 9.90
N SER A 369 -14.07 -3.01 10.98
CA SER A 369 -14.32 -2.28 12.24
C SER A 369 -13.36 -1.12 12.57
N ASP A 370 -12.36 -0.86 11.74
CA ASP A 370 -11.42 0.26 11.87
C ASP A 370 -11.81 1.38 10.89
N GLU A 371 -12.72 2.24 11.33
CA GLU A 371 -13.25 3.34 10.52
C GLU A 371 -12.55 4.65 10.85
N PHE A 372 -12.24 5.41 9.80
CA PHE A 372 -11.70 6.75 9.88
C PHE A 372 -12.79 7.78 9.65
N TYR A 373 -12.75 8.88 10.40
CA TYR A 373 -13.71 9.97 10.28
C TYR A 373 -13.01 11.32 10.41
N ILE A 374 -13.38 12.28 9.57
CA ILE A 374 -12.98 13.68 9.66
C ILE A 374 -14.24 14.53 9.48
N ASP A 375 -14.29 15.71 10.10
CA ASP A 375 -15.43 16.60 9.97
C ASP A 375 -15.57 17.08 8.51
N LYS A 376 -16.55 16.52 7.82
CA LYS A 376 -16.86 16.80 6.40
C LYS A 376 -17.16 18.27 6.16
N LEU A 377 -17.91 18.92 7.06
CA LEU A 377 -18.26 20.34 6.90
C LEU A 377 -17.04 21.22 7.11
N PHE A 378 -16.16 20.83 8.03
CA PHE A 378 -14.94 21.57 8.28
C PHE A 378 -13.96 21.53 7.10
N VAL A 379 -13.80 20.39 6.42
CA VAL A 379 -12.83 20.25 5.32
C VAL A 379 -13.37 20.69 3.95
N LYS A 380 -14.67 20.94 3.84
CA LYS A 380 -15.31 21.34 2.58
C LYS A 380 -14.64 22.57 1.97
N ASP A 381 -14.34 22.49 0.67
CA ASP A 381 -13.70 23.52 -0.17
C ASP A 381 -12.25 23.90 0.21
N LYS A 382 -11.69 23.26 1.24
CA LYS A 382 -10.30 23.46 1.72
C LYS A 382 -9.30 22.56 1.01
N PHE A 383 -8.02 22.84 1.21
CA PHE A 383 -6.92 21.97 0.80
C PHE A 383 -6.34 21.26 2.02
N VAL A 384 -6.42 19.93 2.06
CA VAL A 384 -6.04 19.11 3.21
C VAL A 384 -4.70 18.41 2.98
N LEU A 385 -3.75 18.67 3.87
CA LEU A 385 -2.44 18.05 3.94
C LEU A 385 -2.51 16.86 4.92
N PHE A 386 -2.57 15.63 4.39
CA PHE A 386 -2.55 14.41 5.20
C PHE A 386 -1.10 14.03 5.52
N LEU A 387 -0.67 14.30 6.74
CA LEU A 387 0.71 14.17 7.18
C LEU A 387 0.91 12.84 7.91
N ASP A 388 1.94 12.09 7.51
CA ASP A 388 2.34 10.81 8.12
C ASP A 388 3.88 10.70 8.21
N ASP A 389 4.37 9.74 8.99
CA ASP A 389 5.82 9.59 9.20
C ASP A 389 6.52 8.84 8.07
N ILE A 390 6.12 7.61 7.76
CA ILE A 390 6.74 6.82 6.70
C ILE A 390 5.71 6.10 5.84
N ARG A 391 5.86 6.20 4.52
CA ARG A 391 5.10 5.40 3.56
C ARG A 391 5.89 4.15 3.20
N ILE A 392 5.37 2.98 3.57
CA ILE A 392 5.97 1.69 3.22
C ILE A 392 5.07 0.92 2.24
N THR A 393 3.91 0.44 2.69
CA THR A 393 2.99 -0.36 1.87
C THR A 393 1.80 0.44 1.31
N GLY A 394 1.69 1.72 1.68
CA GLY A 394 0.53 2.56 1.36
C GLY A 394 -0.78 2.15 2.04
N ALA A 395 -0.77 1.18 2.97
CA ALA A 395 -1.99 0.71 3.62
C ALA A 395 -2.76 1.82 4.34
N HIS A 396 -2.04 2.71 5.01
CA HIS A 396 -2.62 3.83 5.73
C HIS A 396 -3.24 4.88 4.78
N GLU A 397 -2.55 5.19 3.69
CA GLU A 397 -3.02 6.04 2.59
C GLU A 397 -4.33 5.52 2.00
N ARG A 398 -4.40 4.21 1.68
CA ARG A 398 -5.62 3.57 1.16
C ARG A 398 -6.81 3.73 2.12
N ARG A 399 -6.59 3.66 3.44
CA ARG A 399 -7.67 3.87 4.42
C ARG A 399 -8.17 5.32 4.45
N VAL A 400 -7.28 6.30 4.29
CA VAL A 400 -7.67 7.72 4.18
C VAL A 400 -8.42 7.97 2.87
N LEU A 401 -8.00 7.38 1.76
CA LEU A 401 -8.72 7.44 0.48
C LEU A 401 -10.12 6.81 0.58
N GLN A 402 -10.23 5.64 1.21
CA GLN A 402 -11.53 5.01 1.49
C GLN A 402 -12.44 5.92 2.33
N MET A 403 -11.89 6.66 3.31
CA MET A 403 -12.65 7.65 4.08
C MET A 403 -13.14 8.80 3.18
N ILE A 404 -12.27 9.35 2.32
CA ILE A 404 -12.62 10.43 1.38
C ILE A 404 -13.78 10.00 0.47
N GLU A 405 -13.68 8.81 -0.12
CA GLU A 405 -14.69 8.26 -1.02
C GLU A 405 -15.99 7.93 -0.26
N LYS A 406 -15.90 7.20 0.85
CA LYS A 406 -17.07 6.75 1.63
C LYS A 406 -17.92 7.90 2.13
N PHE A 407 -17.29 9.00 2.57
CA PHE A 407 -18.01 10.16 3.08
C PHE A 407 -18.22 11.26 2.02
N GLY A 408 -17.71 11.08 0.80
CA GLY A 408 -17.78 12.06 -0.29
C GLY A 408 -17.24 13.42 0.16
N LEU A 409 -15.98 13.46 0.62
CA LEU A 409 -15.35 14.68 1.10
C LEU A 409 -15.04 15.61 -0.08
N GLU A 410 -15.63 16.81 -0.07
CA GLU A 410 -15.43 17.84 -1.10
C GLU A 410 -14.20 18.70 -0.74
N CYS A 411 -13.01 18.10 -0.77
CA CYS A 411 -11.75 18.80 -0.48
C CYS A 411 -10.66 18.41 -1.47
N LYS A 412 -9.74 19.34 -1.76
CA LYS A 412 -8.46 18.99 -2.41
C LYS A 412 -7.53 18.42 -1.36
N TYR A 413 -6.61 17.53 -1.73
CA TYR A 413 -5.69 16.95 -0.77
C TYR A 413 -4.30 16.65 -1.35
N LEU A 414 -3.33 16.56 -0.45
CA LEU A 414 -1.96 16.08 -0.69
C LEU A 414 -1.56 15.18 0.48
N PHE A 415 -0.98 14.03 0.19
CA PHE A 415 -0.32 13.20 1.21
C PHE A 415 1.12 13.66 1.41
N LEU A 416 1.51 13.87 2.67
CA LEU A 416 2.80 14.40 3.08
C LEU A 416 3.50 13.38 3.98
N TYR A 417 4.67 12.90 3.55
CA TYR A 417 5.44 11.90 4.27
C TYR A 417 6.83 12.44 4.62
N TYR A 418 7.30 12.17 5.85
CA TYR A 418 8.71 12.40 6.18
C TYR A 418 9.62 11.50 5.34
N ALA A 419 9.28 10.21 5.21
CA ALA A 419 10.02 9.28 4.37
C ALA A 419 9.10 8.34 3.56
N GLY A 420 9.61 7.80 2.45
CA GLY A 420 8.87 6.88 1.60
C GLY A 420 9.78 5.79 1.01
N LEU A 421 9.38 4.53 1.13
CA LEU A 421 10.12 3.38 0.60
C LEU A 421 9.57 2.97 -0.77
N GLU A 422 10.44 2.93 -1.78
CA GLU A 422 10.19 2.31 -3.09
C GLU A 422 10.90 0.95 -3.15
N SER A 423 10.41 -0.04 -2.40
CA SER A 423 11.06 -1.37 -2.34
C SER A 423 10.16 -2.49 -1.80
N PHE A 424 10.47 -3.73 -2.20
CA PHE A 424 9.78 -4.97 -1.82
C PHE A 424 10.11 -5.47 -0.39
N ALA A 425 11.01 -4.82 0.34
CA ALA A 425 11.46 -5.25 1.69
C ALA A 425 10.59 -4.72 2.86
N ALA A 426 9.31 -4.42 2.60
CA ALA A 426 8.45 -3.57 3.44
C ALA A 426 8.34 -3.98 4.93
N PRO A 427 7.96 -5.22 5.31
CA PRO A 427 7.72 -5.55 6.73
C PRO A 427 8.99 -5.59 7.58
N GLN A 428 10.09 -6.10 7.01
CA GLN A 428 11.38 -6.20 7.72
C GLN A 428 12.00 -4.82 7.90
N PHE A 429 11.87 -3.96 6.88
CA PHE A 429 12.33 -2.58 6.93
C PHE A 429 11.56 -1.75 7.96
N GLU A 430 10.23 -1.86 8.01
CA GLU A 430 9.43 -1.15 9.01
C GLU A 430 9.85 -1.53 10.44
N ASN A 431 10.02 -2.83 10.69
CA ASN A 431 10.45 -3.32 11.99
C ASN A 431 11.85 -2.83 12.35
N PHE A 432 12.79 -2.88 11.40
CA PHE A 432 14.13 -2.33 11.54
C PHE A 432 14.11 -0.86 11.95
N MET A 433 13.38 -0.02 11.19
CA MET A 433 13.28 1.42 11.47
C MET A 433 12.65 1.70 12.84
N ASN A 434 11.57 1.00 13.18
CA ASN A 434 10.89 1.21 14.46
C ASN A 434 11.80 0.88 15.65
N TYR A 435 12.60 -0.19 15.58
CA TYR A 435 13.39 -0.68 16.70
C TYR A 435 14.89 -0.50 16.53
N ALA A 436 15.37 0.38 15.65
CA ALA A 436 16.81 0.59 15.46
C ALA A 436 17.52 1.00 16.77
N PHE A 437 16.88 1.86 17.58
CA PHE A 437 17.38 2.30 18.88
C PHE A 437 16.74 1.54 20.05
N VAL A 438 15.41 1.49 20.11
CA VAL A 438 14.68 0.89 21.24
C VAL A 438 14.69 -0.63 21.15
N LYS A 439 15.36 -1.29 22.08
CA LYS A 439 15.40 -2.76 22.22
C LYS A 439 14.72 -3.24 23.49
N SER A 440 14.61 -2.39 24.51
CA SER A 440 14.04 -2.68 25.82
C SER A 440 13.37 -1.47 26.45
N ILE A 441 12.66 -1.67 27.57
CA ILE A 441 12.05 -0.56 28.33
C ILE A 441 13.09 0.41 28.91
N LYS A 442 14.35 -0.04 29.07
CA LYS A 442 15.46 0.82 29.52
C LYS A 442 15.80 1.89 28.48
N ASP A 443 15.61 1.60 27.20
CA ASP A 443 15.82 2.58 26.12
C ASP A 443 14.70 3.64 26.11
N ILE A 444 13.47 3.27 26.51
CA ILE A 444 12.38 4.23 26.75
C ILE A 444 12.71 5.14 27.93
N ASP A 445 13.19 4.57 29.05
CA ASP A 445 13.64 5.35 30.20
C ASP A 445 14.79 6.32 29.84
N TRP A 446 15.71 5.88 28.98
CA TRP A 446 16.76 6.74 28.44
C TRP A 446 16.17 7.92 27.65
N ILE A 447 15.17 7.70 26.77
CA ILE A 447 14.52 8.80 26.04
C ILE A 447 13.83 9.75 27.01
N ILE A 448 13.13 9.24 28.04
CA ILE A 448 12.44 10.06 29.06
C ILE A 448 13.41 10.97 29.80
N LYS A 449 14.61 10.47 30.12
CA LYS A 449 15.61 11.21 30.90
C LYS A 449 16.46 12.17 30.08
N ASN A 450 16.70 11.86 28.80
CA ASN A 450 17.67 12.60 27.99
C ASN A 450 17.02 13.52 26.96
N HIS A 451 15.77 13.30 26.56
CA HIS A 451 15.07 14.11 25.58
C HIS A 451 13.80 14.75 26.15
N ASP A 452 13.31 15.79 25.48
CA ASP A 452 11.92 16.23 25.66
C ASP A 452 10.99 15.06 25.30
N PHE A 453 10.31 14.49 26.29
CA PHE A 453 9.47 13.30 26.09
C PHE A 453 7.99 13.65 25.85
N VAL A 454 7.35 12.89 24.95
CA VAL A 454 5.91 12.93 24.73
C VAL A 454 5.34 11.53 24.58
N PHE A 455 4.22 11.27 25.25
CA PHE A 455 3.49 10.02 25.08
C PHE A 455 2.90 9.92 23.68
N ASN A 456 2.97 8.73 23.11
CA ASN A 456 2.25 8.36 21.90
C ASN A 456 1.73 6.93 22.01
N THR A 457 0.88 6.53 21.06
CA THR A 457 0.23 5.21 21.03
C THR A 457 1.25 4.07 21.14
N ARG A 458 2.43 4.17 20.52
CA ARG A 458 3.43 3.10 20.54
C ARG A 458 4.10 2.99 21.90
N VAL A 459 4.49 4.11 22.50
CA VAL A 459 5.15 4.12 23.82
C VAL A 459 4.25 3.55 24.90
N VAL A 460 2.98 3.97 24.92
CA VAL A 460 2.00 3.46 25.90
C VAL A 460 1.85 1.94 25.78
N LYS A 461 1.68 1.44 24.54
CA LYS A 461 1.61 -0.02 24.30
C LYS A 461 2.92 -0.71 24.70
N TYR A 462 4.07 -0.16 24.31
CA TYR A 462 5.37 -0.77 24.56
C TYR A 462 5.64 -0.93 26.06
N ILE A 463 5.36 0.12 26.85
CA ILE A 463 5.49 0.08 28.31
C ILE A 463 4.53 -0.96 28.90
N LEU A 464 3.24 -0.94 28.50
CA LEU A 464 2.25 -1.87 29.07
C LEU A 464 2.45 -3.33 28.66
N LYS A 465 3.09 -3.61 27.50
CA LYS A 465 3.45 -4.97 27.05
C LYS A 465 4.76 -5.50 27.67
N ALA A 466 5.52 -4.68 28.39
CA ALA A 466 6.79 -5.12 28.96
C ALA A 466 6.59 -6.27 29.96
N GLU A 467 7.61 -7.11 30.13
CA GLU A 467 7.62 -8.15 31.15
C GLU A 467 7.34 -7.53 32.52
N SER A 468 6.49 -8.17 33.33
CA SER A 468 5.96 -7.54 34.54
C SER A 468 7.05 -7.12 35.53
N VAL A 469 8.16 -7.86 35.60
CA VAL A 469 9.32 -7.49 36.44
C VAL A 469 9.94 -6.19 35.97
N ASP A 470 10.23 -6.07 34.67
CA ASP A 470 10.82 -4.87 34.07
C ASP A 470 9.86 -3.68 34.14
N PHE A 471 8.56 -3.91 33.95
CA PHE A 471 7.52 -2.90 34.08
C PHE A 471 7.45 -2.32 35.50
N ILE A 472 7.45 -3.19 36.52
CA ILE A 472 7.40 -2.78 37.93
C ILE A 472 8.63 -1.94 38.29
N GLU A 473 9.82 -2.39 37.91
CA GLU A 473 11.06 -1.63 38.14
C GLU A 473 11.01 -0.27 37.42
N PHE A 474 10.59 -0.25 36.16
CA PHE A 474 10.47 0.98 35.39
C PHE A 474 9.49 1.96 36.02
N ILE A 475 8.25 1.53 36.32
CA ILE A 475 7.18 2.39 36.82
C ILE A 475 7.44 2.95 38.21
N ASN A 476 8.07 2.18 39.10
CA ASN A 476 8.43 2.67 40.43
C ASN A 476 9.50 3.77 40.39
N ASN A 477 10.33 3.79 39.33
CA ASN A 477 11.34 4.82 39.11
C ASN A 477 10.81 6.05 38.35
N GLN A 478 9.56 6.04 37.89
CA GLN A 478 8.94 7.20 37.23
C GLN A 478 8.35 8.20 38.23
N THR A 479 8.01 9.38 37.76
CA THR A 479 7.27 10.37 38.57
C THR A 479 5.79 10.00 38.68
N VAL A 480 5.10 10.49 39.71
CA VAL A 480 3.64 10.34 39.86
C VAL A 480 2.92 10.88 38.63
N ALA A 481 3.30 12.07 38.15
CA ALA A 481 2.73 12.68 36.96
C ALA A 481 2.90 11.80 35.70
N PHE A 482 4.02 11.08 35.57
CA PHE A 482 4.20 10.13 34.46
C PHE A 482 3.24 8.95 34.61
N ARG A 483 3.11 8.37 35.81
CA ARG A 483 2.20 7.24 36.09
C ARG A 483 0.75 7.62 35.80
N GLU A 484 0.30 8.78 36.27
CA GLU A 484 -1.04 9.31 36.01
C GLU A 484 -1.29 9.52 34.51
N ASN A 485 -0.32 10.06 33.78
CA ASN A 485 -0.42 10.24 32.34
C ASN A 485 -0.50 8.90 31.61
N LEU A 486 0.34 7.93 31.95
CA LEU A 486 0.31 6.60 31.37
C LEU A 486 -1.05 5.91 31.61
N HIS A 487 -1.55 5.99 32.85
CA HIS A 487 -2.85 5.44 33.23
C HIS A 487 -3.99 6.09 32.45
N ARG A 488 -4.04 7.43 32.42
CA ARG A 488 -5.02 8.20 31.64
C ARG A 488 -5.02 7.83 30.17
N TYR A 489 -3.85 7.71 29.55
CA TYR A 489 -3.72 7.32 28.15
C TYR A 489 -4.16 5.87 27.91
N ALA A 490 -3.82 4.95 28.81
CA ALA A 490 -4.29 3.56 28.75
C ALA A 490 -5.81 3.47 28.83
N LEU A 491 -6.44 4.18 29.77
CA LEU A 491 -7.89 4.20 29.93
C LEU A 491 -8.59 4.84 28.73
N GLY A 492 -8.11 5.99 28.26
CA GLY A 492 -8.70 6.69 27.11
C GLY A 492 -8.66 5.90 25.82
N ASN A 493 -7.61 5.10 25.60
CA ASN A 493 -7.53 4.15 24.48
C ASN A 493 -8.20 2.79 24.76
N LYS A 494 -8.90 2.64 25.89
CA LYS A 494 -9.61 1.43 26.31
C LYS A 494 -8.70 0.19 26.46
N TYR A 495 -7.42 0.39 26.79
CA TYR A 495 -6.46 -0.70 26.98
C TYR A 495 -6.78 -1.61 28.17
N HIS A 496 -7.56 -1.13 29.15
CA HIS A 496 -8.13 -1.97 30.22
C HIS A 496 -9.00 -3.13 29.71
N LYS A 497 -9.53 -3.04 28.48
CA LYS A 497 -10.33 -4.11 27.86
C LYS A 497 -9.48 -5.19 27.17
N LEU A 498 -8.18 -5.00 27.04
CA LEU A 498 -7.29 -5.91 26.33
C LEU A 498 -6.51 -6.78 27.33
N PRO A 499 -6.64 -8.12 27.27
CA PRO A 499 -6.03 -9.03 28.26
C PRO A 499 -4.51 -8.85 28.41
N GLU A 500 -3.81 -8.62 27.30
CA GLU A 500 -2.36 -8.41 27.24
C GLU A 500 -1.85 -7.23 28.07
N PHE A 501 -2.72 -6.29 28.46
CA PHE A 501 -2.35 -5.12 29.28
C PHE A 501 -2.81 -5.20 30.72
N GLN A 502 -3.67 -6.16 31.08
CA GLN A 502 -4.38 -6.16 32.36
C GLN A 502 -3.44 -6.25 33.56
N VAL A 503 -2.40 -7.10 33.49
CA VAL A 503 -1.48 -7.34 34.61
C VAL A 503 -0.76 -6.05 35.00
N ASN A 504 -0.09 -5.44 34.02
CA ASN A 504 0.69 -4.22 34.25
C ASN A 504 -0.20 -3.01 34.54
N LEU A 505 -1.37 -2.90 33.89
CA LEU A 505 -2.32 -1.82 34.17
C LEU A 505 -2.90 -1.91 35.58
N SER A 506 -3.22 -3.13 36.07
CA SER A 506 -3.69 -3.34 37.44
C SER A 506 -2.62 -2.97 38.47
N TYR A 507 -1.35 -3.22 38.18
CA TYR A 507 -0.25 -2.79 39.04
C TYR A 507 -0.13 -1.26 39.09
N LEU A 508 -0.23 -0.60 37.93
CA LEU A 508 -0.20 0.86 37.84
C LEU A 508 -1.34 1.50 38.63
N GLU A 509 -2.56 0.95 38.52
CA GLU A 509 -3.74 1.40 39.27
C GLU A 509 -3.54 1.30 40.78
N LYS A 510 -3.09 0.15 41.28
CA LYS A 510 -2.80 -0.04 42.71
C LYS A 510 -1.74 0.93 43.22
N THR A 511 -0.73 1.20 42.40
CA THR A 511 0.35 2.14 42.76
C THR A 511 -0.22 3.55 42.93
N LEU A 512 -1.03 4.01 41.98
CA LEU A 512 -1.67 5.33 42.04
C LEU A 512 -2.67 5.48 43.20
N ASP A 513 -3.47 4.44 43.49
CA ASP A 513 -4.39 4.43 44.63
C ASP A 513 -3.64 4.54 45.97
N SER A 514 -2.48 3.87 46.08
CA SER A 514 -1.65 3.94 47.29
C SER A 514 -1.09 5.35 47.51
N GLU A 515 -0.69 6.04 46.44
CA GLU A 515 -0.13 7.40 46.45
C GLU A 515 -1.20 8.45 46.81
N ASN A 516 -2.42 8.29 46.29
CA ASN A 516 -3.57 9.14 46.61
C ASN A 516 -4.02 9.02 48.07
N ASN A 517 -4.01 7.80 48.62
CA ASN A 517 -4.36 7.58 50.03
C ASN A 517 -3.32 8.19 50.99
N LEU A 518 -2.03 8.12 50.65
CA LEU A 518 -0.96 8.75 51.42
C LEU A 518 -1.07 10.28 51.42
N THR A 519 -1.38 10.89 50.27
CA THR A 519 -1.59 12.35 50.18
C THR A 519 -2.83 12.82 50.96
N GLN A 520 -3.91 12.03 50.98
CA GLN A 520 -5.10 12.35 51.80
C GLN A 520 -4.82 12.24 53.30
N LEU A 521 -4.04 11.24 53.73
CA LEU A 521 -3.58 11.10 55.12
C LEU A 521 -2.69 12.29 55.55
N ASP A 522 -1.76 12.73 54.70
CA ASP A 522 -0.90 13.88 54.97
C ASP A 522 -1.67 15.21 55.03
N PHE A 523 -2.67 15.40 54.18
CA PHE A 523 -3.57 16.58 54.26
C PHE A 523 -4.43 16.56 55.52
N SER A 524 -4.95 15.39 55.91
CA SER A 524 -5.75 15.22 57.13
C SER A 524 -4.92 15.49 58.39
N ASN A 525 -3.66 15.04 58.41
CA ASN A 525 -2.71 15.29 59.50
C ASN A 525 -2.29 16.77 59.60
N LYS A 526 -2.13 17.47 58.46
CA LYS A 526 -1.86 18.92 58.45
C LYS A 526 -3.05 19.75 58.93
N LEU A 527 -4.28 19.33 58.63
CA LEU A 527 -5.50 20.00 59.12
C LEU A 527 -5.71 19.80 60.63
N THR A 528 -5.39 18.62 61.17
CA THR A 528 -5.46 18.37 62.63
C THR A 528 -4.36 19.08 63.42
N LEU A 529 -3.17 19.26 62.85
CA LEU A 529 -2.10 20.08 63.45
C LEU A 529 -2.43 21.58 63.45
N ASN A 530 -3.18 22.08 62.46
CA ASN A 530 -3.62 23.48 62.41
C ASN A 530 -4.88 23.77 63.25
N SER A 531 -5.61 22.75 63.71
CA SER A 531 -6.74 22.90 64.64
C SER A 531 -6.34 22.69 66.12
N LEU A 532 -5.05 22.51 66.40
CA LEU A 532 -4.48 22.35 67.74
C LEU A 532 -3.55 23.52 68.15
N ASN A 533 -3.58 24.64 67.42
CA ASN A 533 -2.92 25.90 67.80
C ASN A 533 -3.94 26.99 68.13
#